data_AF-A0A7K2NUN4-F1
#
_entry.id   AF-A0A7K2NUN4-F1
#
_cell.length_a   1.000
_cell.length_b   1.000
_cell.length_c   1.000
_cell.angle_alpha   90.00
_cell.angle_beta   90.00
_cell.angle_gamma   90.00
#
_symmetry.space_group_name_H-M   'P 1'
#
loop_
_entity.id
_entity.type
_entity.pdbx_description
1 polymer ?
#
loop_
_entity_poly.entity_id
_entity_poly.type
_entity_poly.pdbx_seq_one_letter_code
_entity_poly.pdbx_strand_id
1 'polypeptide(L)'
;MDDYAGRVLADRYRLPLPPSDEYELTETRAFDTYSGQEVLVRQVPLPEVVEAEVLDADGLPDGFTARDGGVRHPGRRPPAAGGGPRRPADPV
;
A
#
# COMPACT_ATOMS: atom_id res chain seq x y z
N MET A 1 -22.15 -6.90 -0.34
CA MET A 1 -21.15 -7.27 0.69
C MET A 1 -19.77 -6.94 0.09
N ASP A 2 -19.66 -5.73 -0.46
CA ASP A 2 -18.63 -5.37 -1.45
C ASP A 2 -17.79 -4.16 -1.01
N ASP A 3 -18.04 -3.67 0.22
CA ASP A 3 -17.33 -2.53 0.79
C ASP A 3 -16.01 -2.93 1.49
N TYR A 4 -15.59 -4.20 1.43
CA TYR A 4 -14.30 -4.66 1.96
C TYR A 4 -13.08 -4.23 1.11
N ALA A 5 -13.27 -3.34 0.13
CA ALA A 5 -12.22 -2.83 -0.73
C ALA A 5 -11.33 -1.80 0.00
N GLY A 6 -10.36 -2.30 0.77
CA GLY A 6 -9.06 -1.65 1.06
C GLY A 6 -9.03 -0.42 1.98
N ARG A 7 -10.07 0.42 2.01
CA ARG A 7 -10.12 1.63 2.86
C ARG A 7 -10.79 1.38 4.22
N VAL A 8 -11.63 0.36 4.32
CA VAL A 8 -12.47 0.10 5.51
C VAL A 8 -11.69 -0.46 6.70
N LEU A 9 -10.55 -1.12 6.50
CA LEU A 9 -9.80 -1.71 7.61
C LEU A 9 -9.00 -0.66 8.42
N ALA A 10 -8.47 0.37 7.75
CA ALA A 10 -7.61 1.36 8.39
C ALA A 10 -8.35 2.21 9.43
N ASP A 11 -9.61 2.56 9.15
CA ASP A 11 -10.44 3.35 10.07
C ASP A 11 -11.21 2.48 11.09
N ARG A 12 -11.33 1.17 10.80
CA ARG A 12 -12.04 0.21 11.65
C ARG A 12 -11.21 -0.22 12.85
N TYR A 13 -9.94 -0.54 12.63
CA TYR A 13 -9.05 -0.96 13.72
C TYR A 13 -8.09 0.17 14.06
N ARG A 14 -8.20 0.72 15.26
CA ARG A 14 -7.16 1.60 15.79
C ARG A 14 -5.99 0.75 16.23
N LEU A 15 -5.02 0.61 15.33
CA LEU A 15 -3.79 -0.12 15.59
C LEU A 15 -2.86 0.71 16.49
N PRO A 16 -2.14 0.07 17.42
CA PRO A 16 -1.07 0.72 18.16
C PRO A 16 0.06 1.12 17.20
N LEU A 17 0.79 2.17 17.53
CA LEU A 17 2.00 2.55 16.79
C LEU A 17 3.02 1.40 16.92
N PRO A 18 3.50 0.81 15.81
CA PRO A 18 4.53 -0.22 15.89
C PRO A 18 5.82 0.37 16.47
N PRO A 19 6.61 -0.43 17.22
CA PRO A 19 7.93 0.00 17.67
C PRO A 19 8.79 0.41 16.47
N SER A 20 9.72 1.35 16.69
CA SER A 20 10.59 1.89 15.63
C SER A 20 11.70 0.94 15.18
N ASP A 21 11.99 -0.07 15.99
CA ASP A 21 13.02 -1.07 15.72
C ASP A 21 12.44 -2.25 14.88
N GLU A 22 13.29 -3.22 14.53
CA GLU A 22 12.97 -4.34 13.62
C GLU A 22 11.63 -5.03 13.94
N TYR A 23 10.91 -5.45 12.89
CA TYR A 23 9.59 -6.06 13.00
C TYR A 23 9.68 -7.44 13.68
N GLU A 24 9.42 -7.48 14.99
CA GLU A 24 9.16 -8.72 15.70
C GLU A 24 7.71 -9.17 15.48
N LEU A 25 7.52 -10.47 15.21
CA LEU A 25 6.22 -11.15 15.12
C LEU A 25 5.45 -11.04 16.46
N THR A 26 4.79 -9.90 16.65
CA THR A 26 4.14 -9.55 17.92
C THR A 26 2.63 -9.57 17.75
N GLU A 27 1.95 -10.26 18.66
CA GLU A 27 0.50 -10.11 18.86
C GLU A 27 0.25 -8.86 19.69
N THR A 28 -0.60 -7.96 19.17
CA THR A 28 -0.89 -6.67 19.80
C THR A 28 -2.38 -6.46 19.94
N ARG A 29 -2.79 -5.66 20.93
CA ARG A 29 -4.19 -5.28 21.09
C ARG A 29 -4.52 -4.09 20.20
N ALA A 30 -5.68 -4.16 19.54
CA ALA A 30 -6.25 -3.06 18.78
C ALA A 30 -7.71 -2.86 19.17
N PHE A 31 -8.24 -1.66 18.94
CA PHE A 31 -9.65 -1.36 19.20
C PHE A 31 -10.46 -1.43 17.90
N ASP A 32 -11.47 -2.29 17.85
CA ASP A 32 -12.44 -2.33 16.75
C ASP A 32 -13.52 -1.25 16.97
N THR A 33 -13.49 -0.19 16.16
CA THR A 33 -14.40 0.96 16.27
C THR A 33 -15.84 0.60 15.91
N TYR A 34 -16.07 -0.50 15.18
CA TYR A 34 -17.41 -0.95 14.85
C TYR A 34 -18.10 -1.65 16.02
N SER A 35 -17.39 -2.54 16.72
CA SER A 35 -17.94 -3.32 17.83
C SER A 35 -17.71 -2.68 19.21
N GLY A 36 -16.77 -1.75 19.32
CA GLY A 36 -16.38 -1.12 20.59
C GLY A 36 -15.55 -2.03 21.50
N GLN A 37 -14.94 -3.08 20.96
CA GLN A 37 -14.22 -4.10 21.72
C GLN A 37 -12.71 -4.09 21.41
N GLU A 38 -11.92 -4.55 22.38
CA GLU A 38 -10.52 -4.90 22.15
C GLU A 38 -10.41 -6.24 21.41
N VAL A 39 -9.62 -6.26 20.34
CA VAL A 39 -9.28 -7.46 19.56
C VAL A 39 -7.78 -7.66 19.53
N LEU A 40 -7.34 -8.90 19.31
CA LEU A 40 -5.94 -9.22 19.07
C LEU A 40 -5.64 -9.17 17.57
N VAL A 41 -4.54 -8.51 17.21
CA VAL A 41 -4.03 -8.40 15.85
C VAL A 41 -2.63 -8.97 15.81
N ARG A 42 -2.35 -9.77 14.78
CA ARG A 42 -1.03 -10.32 14.51
C ARG A 42 -0.49 -9.75 13.21
N GLN A 43 0.74 -9.26 13.25
CA GLN A 43 1.45 -8.86 12.04
C GLN A 43 1.84 -10.11 11.26
N VAL A 44 1.60 -10.10 9.94
CA VAL A 44 2.00 -11.19 9.05
C VAL A 44 3.22 -10.72 8.27
N PRO A 45 4.40 -11.34 8.45
CA PRO A 45 5.58 -10.96 7.69
C PRO A 45 5.30 -11.21 6.21
N LEU A 46 5.64 -10.23 5.38
CA LEU A 46 5.55 -10.39 3.95
C LEU A 46 6.77 -11.20 3.48
N PRO A 47 6.59 -12.11 2.51
CA PRO A 47 7.72 -12.78 1.90
C PRO A 47 8.61 -11.78 1.16
N GLU A 48 9.91 -12.05 1.14
CA GLU A 48 10.90 -11.21 0.45
C GLU A 48 10.68 -11.19 -1.07
N VAL A 49 10.20 -12.32 -1.60
CA VAL A 49 9.97 -12.53 -3.03
C VAL A 49 8.54 -13.02 -3.25
N VAL A 50 7.85 -12.40 -4.21
CA VAL A 50 6.50 -12.79 -4.65
C VAL A 50 6.54 -12.96 -6.16
N GLU A 51 6.04 -14.10 -6.65
CA GLU A 51 5.82 -14.32 -8.09
C GLU A 51 4.55 -13.58 -8.52
N ALA A 52 4.63 -12.84 -9.63
CA ALA A 52 3.50 -12.06 -10.15
C ALA A 52 3.46 -12.08 -11.66
N GLU A 53 2.26 -12.23 -12.21
CA GLU A 53 1.97 -12.05 -13.64
C GLU A 53 1.73 -10.56 -13.94
N VAL A 54 2.15 -10.11 -15.12
CA VAL A 54 1.89 -8.75 -15.60
C VAL A 54 0.67 -8.81 -16.51
N LEU A 55 -0.42 -8.17 -16.08
CA LEU A 55 -1.64 -8.03 -16.87
C LEU A 55 -1.62 -6.70 -17.63
N ASP A 56 -1.99 -6.76 -18.90
CA ASP A 56 -2.25 -5.59 -19.72
C ASP A 56 -3.52 -4.87 -19.25
N ALA A 57 -3.71 -3.63 -19.72
CA ALA A 57 -4.86 -2.80 -19.34
C ALA A 57 -6.21 -3.50 -19.59
N ASP A 58 -6.29 -4.36 -20.61
CA ASP A 58 -7.52 -5.09 -20.96
C ASP A 58 -7.81 -6.31 -20.06
N GLY A 59 -6.85 -6.73 -19.22
CA GLY A 59 -6.98 -7.89 -18.33
C GLY A 59 -7.10 -7.53 -16.85
N LEU A 60 -7.15 -6.24 -16.51
CA LEU A 60 -7.03 -5.79 -15.14
C LEU A 60 -8.36 -5.87 -14.37
N PRO A 61 -8.39 -6.40 -13.13
CA PRO A 61 -9.61 -6.46 -12.33
C PRO A 61 -10.14 -5.07 -11.96
N ASP A 62 -11.45 -4.97 -11.76
CA ASP A 62 -12.08 -3.72 -11.31
C ASP A 62 -11.42 -3.17 -10.04
N GLY A 63 -11.14 -1.87 -10.06
CA GLY A 63 -10.49 -1.17 -8.93
C GLY A 63 -8.97 -1.24 -8.90
N PHE A 64 -8.34 -1.94 -9.84
CA PHE A 64 -6.89 -1.88 -10.06
C PHE A 64 -6.55 -0.90 -11.19
N THR A 65 -5.38 -0.28 -11.14
CA THR A 65 -4.87 0.60 -12.20
C THR A 65 -3.66 -0.03 -12.89
N ALA A 66 -3.66 0.00 -14.23
CA ALA A 66 -2.56 -0.54 -15.00
C ALA A 66 -1.33 0.33 -14.75
N ARG A 67 -0.17 -0.31 -14.56
CA ARG A 67 1.09 0.41 -14.50
C ARG A 67 1.45 0.79 -15.94
N ASP A 68 1.71 2.07 -16.21
CA ASP A 68 2.21 2.50 -17.52
C ASP A 68 3.48 1.71 -17.84
N GLY A 69 3.34 0.71 -18.70
CA GLY A 69 4.40 -0.16 -19.21
C GLY A 69 5.28 0.63 -20.15
N GLY A 70 6.03 1.60 -19.60
CA GLY A 70 6.97 2.42 -20.34
C GLY A 70 8.11 1.57 -20.85
N VAL A 71 7.94 0.96 -22.02
CA VAL A 71 9.05 0.53 -22.87
C VAL A 71 9.95 1.75 -23.03
N ARG A 72 11.12 1.74 -22.38
CA ARG A 72 12.10 2.81 -22.52
C ARG A 72 12.55 2.85 -23.97
N HIS A 73 11.92 3.68 -24.80
CA HIS A 73 12.47 4.06 -26.09
C HIS A 73 13.75 4.89 -25.85
N PRO A 74 14.94 4.43 -26.29
CA PRO A 74 16.17 5.17 -26.15
C PRO A 74 16.21 6.25 -27.23
N GLY A 75 15.46 7.34 -27.02
CA GLY A 75 15.52 8.47 -27.94
C GLY A 75 14.23 9.25 -28.02
N ARG A 76 13.96 10.08 -27.01
CA ARG A 76 13.47 11.45 -27.16
C ARG A 76 13.33 12.09 -25.77
N ARG A 77 14.37 12.77 -25.31
CA ARG A 77 14.29 13.63 -24.14
C ARG A 77 14.22 15.09 -24.62
N PRO A 78 13.08 15.79 -24.54
CA PRO A 78 13.10 17.25 -24.50
C PRO A 78 13.55 17.68 -23.08
N PRO A 79 14.18 18.86 -22.91
CA PRO A 79 14.64 19.30 -21.60
C PRO A 79 13.42 19.74 -20.78
N ALA A 80 12.94 18.88 -19.88
CA ALA A 80 12.03 19.30 -18.83
C ALA A 80 12.84 19.99 -17.73
N ALA A 81 12.72 21.30 -17.66
CA ALA A 81 13.10 22.08 -16.49
C ALA A 81 12.18 21.68 -15.32
N GLY A 82 12.79 21.34 -14.19
CA GLY A 82 12.15 21.31 -12.87
C GLY A 82 11.14 20.20 -12.61
N GLY A 83 11.59 19.09 -11.99
CA GLY A 83 10.66 18.06 -11.52
C GLY A 83 11.39 16.84 -10.94
N GLY A 84 12.18 17.05 -9.90
CA GLY A 84 12.65 15.92 -9.07
C GLY A 84 11.47 15.30 -8.31
N PRO A 85 11.55 14.02 -7.92
CA PRO A 85 10.52 13.39 -7.11
C PRO A 85 10.37 14.19 -5.81
N ARG A 86 9.14 14.64 -5.53
CA ARG A 86 8.81 15.31 -4.26
C ARG A 86 9.21 14.40 -3.10
N ARG A 87 9.81 14.98 -2.07
CA ARG A 87 10.15 14.24 -0.87
C ARG A 87 8.98 14.31 0.11
N PRO A 88 8.79 13.29 0.99
CA PRO A 88 7.69 13.24 1.96
C PRO A 88 7.58 14.44 2.93
N ALA A 89 8.55 15.36 2.91
CA ALA A 89 8.59 16.55 3.74
C ALA A 89 8.13 17.83 3.01
N ASP A 90 7.68 17.74 1.75
CA ASP A 90 7.18 18.93 1.03
C ASP A 90 5.79 19.35 1.57
N PRO A 91 5.59 20.62 1.96
CA PRO A 91 4.32 21.10 2.51
C PRO A 91 3.23 21.27 1.44
N VAL A 92 1.97 21.19 1.87
CA VAL A 92 0.74 21.38 1.06
C VAL A 92 0.49 22.83 0.68
#